data_AF-A0A9J6DGA1-F1
#
_entry.id   AF-A0A9J6DGA1-F1
#
_cell.length_a   1.000
_cell.length_b   1.000
_cell.length_c   1.000
_cell.angle_alpha   90.00
_cell.angle_beta   90.00
_cell.angle_gamma   90.00
#
_symmetry.space_group_name_H-M   'P 1'
#
loop_
_entity.id
_entity.type
_entity.pdbx_description
1 polymer ?
#
loop_
_entity_poly.entity_id
_entity_poly.type
_entity_poly.pdbx_seq_one_letter_code
_entity_poly.pdbx_strand_id
1 'polypeptide(L)'
;MWTGIALPLFLVLRSDALIGRNRDVELNKRKPAFIKAKERTAHMQKKLEAARKSLKAAKKVDETHQSEIAELERELEEVAEHMQEFEQQLSQESQGRDVSLEDSQVREYHRLKEEAGRQASLHLQNLDSVRREHKSDQDRHDNELRKRNEIQAKLKQKKAELEENVRRVDKLAEQIRSSEASLEELRRQEQEVSQDVAAAKGRVAEINRELEALMNELGDAKVDKHEDSRRRKKAEIVDHFKQLYPGVYDRLVNMCQPIHKKYNVAITKVLGKNMEAIVVDSEKTGRACIKYLKEQMLEA
;
A
#
# COMPACT_ATOMS: atom_id res chain seq x y z
N MET A 1 30.19 -38.64 20.99
CA MET A 1 30.55 -37.48 21.82
C MET A 1 30.33 -36.18 21.04
N TRP A 2 29.12 -35.90 20.55
CA TRP A 2 28.82 -34.73 19.69
C TRP A 2 27.43 -34.13 19.98
N THR A 3 26.93 -34.24 21.21
CA THR A 3 25.60 -33.71 21.60
C THR A 3 25.67 -32.55 22.59
N GLY A 4 26.86 -32.13 23.04
CA GLY A 4 27.01 -31.14 24.12
C GLY A 4 27.11 -29.67 23.68
N ILE A 5 27.37 -29.36 22.40
CA ILE A 5 27.74 -28.00 21.96
C ILE A 5 26.60 -27.28 21.22
N ALA A 6 25.59 -28.00 20.72
CA ALA A 6 24.51 -27.41 19.93
C ALA A 6 23.44 -26.65 20.76
N LEU A 7 23.17 -27.09 21.99
CA LEU A 7 22.13 -26.50 22.84
C LEU A 7 22.46 -25.07 23.34
N PRO A 8 23.69 -24.78 23.82
CA PRO A 8 24.07 -23.44 24.27
C PRO A 8 24.03 -22.40 23.15
N LEU A 9 24.50 -22.77 21.95
CA LEU A 9 24.53 -21.88 20.79
C LEU A 9 23.11 -21.52 20.32
N PHE A 10 22.18 -22.47 20.37
CA PHE A 10 20.78 -22.25 20.01
C PHE A 10 20.05 -21.36 21.02
N LEU A 11 20.37 -21.47 22.32
CA LEU A 11 19.85 -20.59 23.36
C LEU A 11 20.37 -19.16 23.23
N VAL A 12 21.66 -18.98 22.91
CA VAL A 12 22.26 -17.65 22.67
C VAL A 12 21.65 -16.99 21.43
N LEU A 13 21.56 -17.70 20.30
CA LEU A 13 20.93 -17.21 19.07
C LEU A 13 19.45 -16.83 19.29
N ARG A 14 18.72 -17.60 20.09
CA ARG A 14 17.32 -17.31 20.41
C ARG A 14 17.18 -16.11 21.36
N SER A 15 18.10 -15.94 22.30
CA SER A 15 18.19 -14.77 23.19
C SER A 15 18.49 -13.50 22.41
N ASP A 16 19.49 -13.53 21.53
CA ASP A 16 19.86 -12.38 20.68
C ASP A 16 18.73 -12.00 19.71
N ALA A 17 18.03 -12.98 19.14
CA ALA A 17 16.85 -12.73 18.31
C ALA A 17 15.64 -12.19 19.10
N LEU A 18 15.57 -12.44 20.41
CA LEU A 18 14.54 -11.88 21.30
C LEU A 18 14.89 -10.45 21.70
N ILE A 19 16.16 -10.18 21.99
CA ILE A 19 16.70 -8.85 22.29
C ILE A 19 16.56 -7.92 21.08
N GLY A 20 16.86 -8.41 19.87
CA GLY A 20 16.65 -7.69 18.61
C GLY A 20 15.19 -7.30 18.41
N ARG A 21 14.26 -8.26 18.58
CA ARG A 21 12.81 -8.00 18.49
C ARG A 21 12.31 -6.99 19.52
N ASN A 22 12.77 -7.07 20.77
CA ASN A 22 12.38 -6.09 21.80
C ASN A 22 12.90 -4.69 21.47
N ARG A 23 14.13 -4.56 20.94
CA ARG A 23 14.66 -3.29 20.46
C ARG A 23 13.87 -2.73 19.28
N ASP A 24 13.46 -3.57 18.34
CA ASP A 24 12.65 -3.16 17.19
C ASP A 24 11.25 -2.70 17.59
N VAL A 25 10.63 -3.38 18.55
CA VAL A 25 9.33 -2.99 19.12
C VAL A 25 9.45 -1.63 19.83
N GLU A 26 10.52 -1.41 20.59
CA GLU A 26 10.75 -0.14 21.28
C GLU A 26 11.08 1.01 20.32
N LEU A 27 11.86 0.75 19.26
CA LEU A 27 12.07 1.68 18.15
C LEU A 27 10.76 2.04 17.45
N ASN A 28 9.91 1.05 17.16
CA ASN A 28 8.61 1.29 16.54
C ASN A 28 7.65 2.08 17.44
N LYS A 29 7.75 1.96 18.77
CA LYS A 29 7.01 2.82 19.71
C LYS A 29 7.50 4.27 19.72
N ARG A 30 8.81 4.52 19.54
CA ARG A 30 9.40 5.87 19.55
C ARG A 30 9.35 6.59 18.19
N LYS A 31 9.24 5.87 17.08
CA LYS A 31 9.17 6.42 15.72
C LYS A 31 8.05 7.46 15.52
N PRO A 32 6.79 7.26 15.96
CA PRO A 32 5.73 8.25 15.79
C PRO A 32 6.01 9.57 16.52
N ALA A 33 6.55 9.50 17.75
CA ALA A 33 6.91 10.70 18.52
C ALA A 33 8.07 11.46 17.85
N PHE A 34 9.06 10.75 17.31
CA PHE A 34 10.15 11.34 16.57
C PHE A 34 9.69 12.00 15.26
N ILE A 35 8.80 11.37 14.49
CA ILE A 35 8.23 11.94 13.27
C ILE A 35 7.47 13.23 13.61
N LYS A 36 6.61 13.19 14.63
CA LYS A 36 5.85 14.37 15.09
C LYS A 36 6.77 15.51 15.54
N ALA A 37 7.83 15.21 16.28
CA ALA A 37 8.82 16.22 16.69
C ALA A 37 9.58 16.78 15.49
N LYS A 38 10.01 15.94 14.54
CA LYS A 38 10.72 16.35 13.32
C LYS A 38 9.87 17.26 12.44
N GLU A 39 8.59 16.91 12.23
CA GLU A 39 7.66 17.74 11.46
C GLU A 39 7.40 19.08 12.16
N ARG A 40 7.22 19.08 13.49
CA ARG A 40 7.02 20.30 14.26
C ARG A 40 8.25 21.22 14.18
N THR A 41 9.45 20.65 14.25
CA THR A 41 10.70 21.40 14.08
C THR A 41 10.83 21.98 12.68
N ALA A 42 10.54 21.18 11.63
CA ALA A 42 10.58 21.66 10.25
C ALA A 42 9.55 22.78 9.99
N HIS A 43 8.35 22.67 10.55
CA HIS A 43 7.33 23.72 10.49
C HIS A 43 7.81 25.00 11.21
N MET A 44 8.40 24.87 12.40
CA MET A 44 8.87 26.02 13.16
C MET A 44 10.07 26.71 12.50
N GLN A 45 10.96 25.94 11.87
CA GLN A 45 12.06 26.47 11.05
C GLN A 45 11.53 27.28 9.85
N LYS A 46 10.53 26.75 9.12
CA LYS A 46 9.89 27.50 8.02
C LYS A 46 9.26 28.81 8.50
N LYS A 47 8.58 28.79 9.66
CA LYS A 47 7.96 29.99 10.25
C LYS A 47 9.00 31.02 10.66
N LEU A 48 10.14 30.57 11.20
CA LEU A 48 11.25 31.42 11.59
C LEU A 48 11.94 32.07 10.37
N GLU A 49 12.16 31.32 9.30
CA GLU A 49 12.70 31.86 8.05
C GLU A 49 11.75 32.87 7.39
N ALA A 50 10.43 32.61 7.39
CA ALA A 50 9.44 33.55 6.92
C ALA A 50 9.44 34.85 7.75
N ALA A 51 9.50 34.74 9.08
CA ALA A 51 9.58 35.90 9.98
C ALA A 51 10.88 36.71 9.76
N ARG A 52 12.02 36.04 9.58
CA ARG A 52 13.30 36.69 9.25
C ARG A 52 13.25 37.44 7.93
N LYS A 53 12.65 36.85 6.90
CA LYS A 53 12.50 37.50 5.58
C LYS A 53 11.60 38.73 5.68
N SER A 54 10.49 38.63 6.42
CA SER A 54 9.59 39.76 6.69
C SER A 54 10.32 40.89 7.43
N LEU A 55 11.07 40.57 8.48
CA LEU A 55 11.86 41.55 9.23
C LEU A 55 12.91 42.24 8.34
N LYS A 56 13.61 41.50 7.49
CA LYS A 56 14.59 42.07 6.56
C LYS A 56 13.94 43.02 5.55
N ALA A 57 12.76 42.66 5.03
CA ALA A 57 12.00 43.52 4.13
C ALA A 57 11.54 44.80 4.83
N ALA A 58 10.99 44.69 6.04
CA ALA A 58 10.56 45.84 6.84
C ALA A 58 11.71 46.79 7.15
N LYS A 59 12.89 46.27 7.53
CA LYS A 59 14.09 47.09 7.76
C LYS A 59 14.54 47.86 6.52
N LYS A 60 14.52 47.21 5.34
CA LYS A 60 14.88 47.88 4.09
C LYS A 60 13.91 49.01 3.73
N VAL A 61 12.61 48.81 3.97
CA VAL A 61 11.59 49.84 3.75
C VAL A 61 11.80 51.01 4.71
N ASP A 62 12.08 50.73 5.99
CA ASP A 62 12.39 51.74 6.99
C ASP A 62 13.62 52.58 6.61
N GLU A 63 14.71 51.93 6.18
CA GLU A 63 15.91 52.60 5.67
C GLU A 63 15.61 53.50 4.46
N THR A 64 14.72 53.06 3.56
CA THR A 64 14.32 53.83 2.37
C THR A 64 13.50 55.06 2.77
N HIS A 65 12.51 54.89 3.65
CA HIS A 65 11.70 56.00 4.15
C HIS A 65 12.53 57.02 4.92
N GLN A 66 13.53 56.59 5.71
CA GLN A 66 14.43 57.54 6.38
C GLN A 66 15.24 58.38 5.39
N SER A 67 15.67 57.79 4.27
CA SER A 67 16.34 58.54 3.20
C SER A 67 15.39 59.56 2.54
N GLU A 68 14.15 59.16 2.24
CA GLU A 68 13.14 60.04 1.65
C GLU A 68 12.77 61.20 2.59
N ILE A 69 12.66 60.94 3.90
CA ILE A 69 12.42 61.99 4.89
C ILE A 69 13.55 63.00 4.89
N ALA A 70 14.81 62.55 4.88
CA ALA A 70 15.97 63.44 4.86
C ALA A 70 16.04 64.29 3.56
N GLU A 71 15.66 63.72 2.42
CA GLU A 71 15.57 64.46 1.15
C GLU A 71 14.47 65.53 1.19
N LEU A 72 13.29 65.18 1.70
CA LEU A 72 12.17 66.12 1.85
C LEU A 72 12.47 67.25 2.83
N GLU A 73 13.16 66.97 3.93
CA GLU A 73 13.60 68.00 4.89
C GLU A 73 14.55 69.00 4.23
N ARG A 74 15.48 68.52 3.38
CA ARG A 74 16.39 69.36 2.61
C ARG A 74 15.66 70.22 1.57
N GLU A 75 14.72 69.65 0.83
CA GLU A 75 13.91 70.40 -0.14
C GLU A 75 13.06 71.49 0.53
N LEU A 76 12.55 71.21 1.73
CA LEU A 76 11.77 72.17 2.51
C LEU A 76 12.65 73.36 2.94
N GLU A 77 13.88 73.10 3.35
CA GLU A 77 14.87 74.13 3.68
C GLU A 77 15.20 75.01 2.45
N GLU A 78 15.45 74.40 1.28
CA GLU A 78 15.70 75.14 0.03
C GLU A 78 14.51 76.03 -0.39
N VAL A 79 13.28 75.52 -0.28
CA VAL A 79 12.07 76.31 -0.60
C VAL A 79 11.90 77.46 0.39
N ALA A 80 12.17 77.23 1.68
CA ALA A 80 12.08 78.29 2.69
C ALA A 80 13.11 79.41 2.44
N GLU A 81 14.34 79.07 2.05
CA GLU A 81 15.35 80.04 1.66
C GLU A 81 14.90 80.86 0.44
N HIS A 82 14.41 80.21 -0.61
CA HIS A 82 13.91 80.91 -1.80
C HIS A 82 12.70 81.81 -1.51
N MET A 83 11.80 81.39 -0.60
CA MET A 83 10.71 82.25 -0.15
C MET A 83 11.23 83.50 0.57
N GLN A 84 12.23 83.35 1.43
CA GLN A 84 12.83 84.47 2.15
C GLN A 84 13.56 85.43 1.19
N GLU A 85 14.28 84.90 0.20
CA GLU A 85 14.92 85.70 -0.86
C GLU A 85 13.88 86.48 -1.67
N PHE A 86 12.78 85.83 -2.05
CA PHE A 86 11.70 86.47 -2.81
C PHE A 86 10.99 87.57 -2.01
N GLU A 87 10.70 87.33 -0.73
CA GLU A 87 10.13 88.35 0.16
C GLU A 87 11.09 89.54 0.34
N GLN A 88 12.40 89.30 0.45
CA GLN A 88 13.40 90.37 0.48
C GLN A 88 13.43 91.16 -0.83
N GLN A 89 13.39 90.49 -1.99
CA GLN A 89 13.33 91.15 -3.29
C GLN A 89 12.06 92.01 -3.44
N LEU A 90 10.89 91.50 -3.04
CA LEU A 90 9.64 92.26 -3.05
C LEU A 90 9.69 93.47 -2.12
N SER A 91 10.30 93.33 -0.94
CA SER A 91 10.47 94.45 -0.01
C SER A 91 11.37 95.56 -0.56
N GLN A 92 12.38 95.18 -1.37
CA GLN A 92 13.29 96.12 -2.03
C GLN A 92 12.65 96.77 -3.27
N GLU A 93 11.84 96.04 -4.05
CA GLU A 93 11.13 96.56 -5.22
C GLU A 93 9.89 97.41 -4.86
N SER A 94 9.26 97.16 -3.71
CA SER A 94 8.08 97.92 -3.24
C SER A 94 8.38 99.38 -2.90
N GLN A 95 9.65 99.81 -2.89
CA GLN A 95 10.03 101.22 -2.73
C GLN A 95 10.04 102.02 -4.05
N GLY A 96 9.78 101.41 -5.21
CA GLY A 96 10.12 102.05 -6.49
C GLY A 96 9.28 101.73 -7.72
N ARG A 97 7.95 101.62 -7.63
CA ARG A 97 6.99 101.95 -8.72
C ARG A 97 5.59 101.44 -8.38
N ASP A 98 4.75 102.34 -7.87
CA ASP A 98 3.31 102.14 -7.98
C ASP A 98 2.88 102.73 -9.33
N VAL A 99 2.70 101.88 -10.35
CA VAL A 99 2.22 102.30 -11.67
C VAL A 99 0.69 102.42 -11.59
N SER A 100 0.22 103.61 -11.21
CA SER A 100 -1.20 103.96 -11.23
C SER A 100 -1.62 104.31 -12.66
N LEU A 101 -2.62 103.60 -13.19
CA LEU A 101 -3.21 103.85 -14.51
C LEU A 101 -4.07 105.12 -14.50
N GLU A 102 -4.07 105.85 -15.62
CA GLU A 102 -4.91 107.05 -15.78
C GLU A 102 -6.39 106.67 -15.96
N ASP A 103 -7.31 107.50 -15.45
CA ASP A 103 -8.74 107.18 -15.31
C ASP A 103 -9.44 106.87 -16.65
N SER A 104 -8.91 107.38 -17.76
CA SER A 104 -9.33 107.10 -19.14
C SER A 104 -8.89 105.71 -19.63
N GLN A 105 -7.66 105.30 -19.32
CA GLN A 105 -7.10 104.00 -19.69
C GLN A 105 -7.78 102.87 -18.93
N VAL A 106 -8.13 103.11 -17.66
CA VAL A 106 -8.91 102.18 -16.84
C VAL A 106 -10.27 101.92 -17.46
N ARG A 107 -10.97 102.96 -17.94
CA ARG A 107 -12.29 102.82 -18.61
C ARG A 107 -12.21 102.03 -19.91
N GLU A 108 -11.19 102.29 -20.74
CA GLU A 108 -11.00 101.58 -22.00
C GLU A 108 -10.62 100.10 -21.79
N TYR A 109 -9.77 99.82 -20.80
CA TYR A 109 -9.48 98.47 -20.35
C TYR A 109 -10.77 97.73 -19.91
N HIS A 110 -11.61 98.36 -19.08
CA HIS A 110 -12.87 97.75 -18.64
C HIS A 110 -13.81 97.44 -19.81
N ARG A 111 -13.91 98.35 -20.79
CA ARG A 111 -14.73 98.14 -22.00
C ARG A 111 -14.22 96.97 -22.84
N LEU A 112 -12.91 96.91 -23.10
CA LEU A 112 -12.30 95.81 -23.85
C LEU A 112 -12.41 94.48 -23.11
N LYS A 113 -12.27 94.50 -21.78
CA LYS A 113 -12.46 93.33 -20.91
C LYS A 113 -13.89 92.80 -20.97
N GLU A 114 -14.89 93.68 -20.99
CA GLU A 114 -16.30 93.27 -21.17
C GLU A 114 -16.58 92.67 -22.55
N GLU A 115 -16.05 93.26 -23.62
CA GLU A 115 -16.23 92.74 -24.99
C GLU A 115 -15.54 91.39 -25.15
N ALA A 116 -14.30 91.26 -24.66
CA ALA A 116 -13.58 89.99 -24.62
C ALA A 116 -14.31 88.94 -23.76
N GLY A 117 -14.88 89.35 -22.62
CA GLY A 117 -15.71 88.49 -21.77
C GLY A 117 -16.96 87.99 -22.49
N ARG A 118 -17.66 88.88 -23.23
CA ARG A 118 -18.84 88.50 -24.03
C ARG A 118 -18.49 87.53 -25.14
N GLN A 119 -17.42 87.78 -25.90
CA GLN A 119 -17.00 86.86 -26.96
C GLN A 119 -16.49 85.52 -26.41
N ALA A 120 -15.75 85.54 -25.30
CA ALA A 120 -15.23 84.33 -24.66
C ALA A 120 -16.32 83.49 -23.98
N SER A 121 -17.45 84.09 -23.57
CA SER A 121 -18.51 83.40 -22.83
C SER A 121 -19.03 82.15 -23.55
N LEU A 122 -19.33 82.25 -24.85
CA LEU A 122 -19.80 81.11 -25.65
C LEU A 122 -18.72 80.03 -25.79
N HIS A 123 -17.47 80.43 -26.00
CA HIS A 123 -16.35 79.50 -26.12
C HIS A 123 -16.06 78.77 -24.81
N LEU A 124 -16.11 79.46 -23.67
CA LEU A 124 -15.95 78.88 -22.34
C LEU A 124 -17.08 77.89 -22.02
N GLN A 125 -18.33 78.23 -22.35
CA GLN A 125 -19.47 77.33 -22.15
C GLN A 125 -19.33 76.05 -23.00
N ASN A 126 -18.93 76.18 -24.26
CA ASN A 126 -18.67 75.02 -25.14
C ASN A 126 -17.51 74.17 -24.62
N LEU A 127 -16.42 74.81 -24.17
CA LEU A 127 -15.27 74.14 -23.58
C LEU A 127 -15.65 73.36 -22.32
N ASP A 128 -16.48 73.93 -21.45
CA ASP A 128 -16.99 73.25 -20.25
C ASP A 128 -17.89 72.06 -20.60
N SER A 129 -18.73 72.18 -21.64
CA SER A 129 -19.54 71.07 -22.15
C SER A 129 -18.67 69.91 -22.64
N VAL A 130 -17.68 70.21 -23.50
CA VAL A 130 -16.75 69.22 -24.05
C VAL A 130 -15.91 68.58 -22.95
N ARG A 131 -15.46 69.34 -21.95
CA ARG A 131 -14.73 68.80 -20.79
C ARG A 131 -15.58 67.81 -19.99
N ARG A 132 -16.87 68.11 -19.77
CA ARG A 132 -17.78 67.21 -19.06
C ARG A 132 -18.03 65.93 -19.86
N GLU A 133 -18.24 66.05 -21.16
CA GLU A 133 -18.43 64.90 -22.07
C GLU A 133 -17.17 64.03 -22.10
N HIS A 134 -16.00 64.62 -22.30
CA HIS A 134 -14.72 63.92 -22.27
C HIS A 134 -14.49 63.21 -20.93
N LYS A 135 -14.82 63.85 -19.81
CA LYS A 135 -14.73 63.22 -18.48
C LYS A 135 -15.67 62.03 -18.36
N SER A 136 -16.90 62.15 -18.85
CA SER A 136 -17.87 61.04 -18.83
C SER A 136 -17.42 59.87 -19.70
N ASP A 137 -16.84 60.13 -20.87
CA ASP A 137 -16.31 59.09 -21.75
C ASP A 137 -15.07 58.42 -21.15
N GLN A 138 -14.19 59.19 -20.50
CA GLN A 138 -13.03 58.65 -19.79
C GLN A 138 -13.47 57.72 -18.66
N ASP A 139 -14.44 58.12 -17.86
CA ASP A 139 -14.96 57.28 -16.76
C ASP A 139 -15.62 56.00 -17.29
N ARG A 140 -16.31 56.08 -18.43
CA ARG A 140 -16.87 54.92 -19.13
C ARG A 140 -15.77 53.99 -19.65
N HIS A 141 -14.74 54.54 -20.29
CA HIS A 141 -13.59 53.78 -20.77
C HIS A 141 -12.88 53.05 -19.62
N ASP A 142 -12.62 53.74 -18.51
CA ASP A 142 -11.94 53.15 -17.35
C ASP A 142 -12.76 52.04 -16.71
N ASN A 143 -14.10 52.17 -16.69
CA ASN A 143 -14.99 51.09 -16.24
C ASN A 143 -14.91 49.85 -17.14
N GLU A 144 -14.96 50.04 -18.46
CA GLU A 144 -14.82 48.92 -19.41
C GLU A 144 -13.42 48.29 -19.35
N LEU A 145 -12.38 49.09 -19.12
CA LEU A 145 -11.02 48.59 -18.94
C LEU A 145 -10.91 47.70 -17.69
N ARG A 146 -11.55 48.10 -16.58
CA ARG A 146 -11.64 47.28 -15.35
C ARG A 146 -12.35 45.96 -15.62
N LYS A 147 -13.52 45.99 -16.27
CA LYS A 147 -14.27 44.77 -16.64
C LYS A 147 -13.45 43.85 -17.54
N ARG A 148 -12.76 44.39 -18.55
CA ARG A 148 -11.87 43.63 -19.43
C ARG A 148 -10.77 42.93 -18.65
N ASN A 149 -10.12 43.65 -17.72
CA ASN A 149 -9.06 43.09 -16.88
C ASN A 149 -9.59 41.98 -15.97
N GLU A 150 -10.79 42.15 -15.39
CA GLU A 150 -11.43 41.13 -14.57
C GLU A 150 -11.73 39.86 -15.38
N ILE A 151 -12.32 40.01 -16.58
CA ILE A 151 -12.60 38.87 -17.48
C ILE A 151 -11.29 38.20 -17.91
N GLN A 152 -10.25 38.97 -18.23
CA GLN A 152 -8.95 38.43 -18.61
C GLN A 152 -8.30 37.63 -17.46
N ALA A 153 -8.42 38.10 -16.22
CA ALA A 153 -7.96 37.38 -15.04
C ALA A 153 -8.73 36.06 -14.85
N LYS A 154 -10.08 36.10 -14.95
CA LYS A 154 -10.92 34.90 -14.90
C LYS A 154 -10.57 33.90 -16.00
N LEU A 155 -10.33 34.37 -17.21
CA LEU A 155 -9.93 33.51 -18.33
C LEU A 155 -8.59 32.83 -18.06
N LYS A 156 -7.60 33.57 -17.55
CA LYS A 156 -6.30 33.00 -17.18
C LYS A 156 -6.43 31.95 -16.08
N GLN A 157 -7.25 32.22 -15.06
CA GLN A 157 -7.55 31.26 -14.00
C GLN A 157 -8.21 30.00 -14.58
N LYS A 158 -9.25 30.14 -15.40
CA LYS A 158 -9.96 29.00 -15.98
C LYS A 158 -9.10 28.17 -16.92
N LYS A 159 -8.17 28.80 -17.65
CA LYS A 159 -7.16 28.07 -18.44
C LYS A 159 -6.22 27.24 -17.57
N ALA A 160 -5.73 27.80 -16.46
CA ALA A 160 -4.89 27.05 -15.53
C ALA A 160 -5.64 25.87 -14.88
N GLU A 161 -6.90 26.08 -14.48
CA GLU A 161 -7.77 25.01 -13.96
C GLU A 161 -8.01 23.91 -15.01
N LEU A 162 -8.20 24.27 -16.28
CA LEU A 162 -8.35 23.32 -17.37
C LEU A 162 -7.08 22.49 -17.58
N GLU A 163 -5.92 23.13 -17.64
CA GLU A 163 -4.63 22.45 -17.79
C GLU A 163 -4.35 21.48 -16.64
N GLU A 164 -4.66 21.87 -15.40
CA GLU A 164 -4.53 20.98 -14.24
C GLU A 164 -5.46 19.77 -14.35
N ASN A 165 -6.72 19.99 -14.73
CA ASN A 165 -7.68 18.91 -14.89
C ASN A 165 -7.30 17.94 -16.02
N VAL A 166 -6.78 18.44 -17.14
CA VAL A 166 -6.26 17.60 -18.24
C VAL A 166 -5.11 16.74 -17.73
N ARG A 167 -4.12 17.32 -17.04
CA ARG A 167 -3.02 16.55 -16.44
C ARG A 167 -3.50 15.49 -15.45
N ARG A 168 -4.57 15.79 -14.69
CA ARG A 168 -5.19 14.85 -13.76
C ARG A 168 -5.85 13.69 -14.50
N VAL A 169 -6.57 13.97 -15.58
CA VAL A 169 -7.18 12.94 -16.45
C VAL A 169 -6.09 12.03 -17.04
N ASP A 170 -5.01 12.60 -17.58
CA ASP A 170 -3.91 11.82 -18.16
C ASP A 170 -3.27 10.89 -17.12
N LYS A 171 -3.04 11.41 -15.90
CA LYS A 171 -2.50 10.61 -14.79
C LYS A 171 -3.43 9.48 -14.36
N LEU A 172 -4.73 9.74 -14.28
CA LEU A 172 -5.71 8.71 -13.95
C LEU A 172 -5.80 7.65 -15.05
N ALA A 173 -5.74 8.06 -16.32
CA ALA A 173 -5.73 7.13 -17.45
C ALA A 173 -4.49 6.22 -17.42
N GLU A 174 -3.31 6.75 -17.08
CA GLU A 174 -2.10 5.94 -16.92
C GLU A 174 -2.22 4.96 -15.74
N GLN A 175 -2.78 5.40 -14.62
CA GLN A 175 -3.03 4.52 -13.47
C GLN A 175 -4.01 3.39 -13.79
N ILE A 176 -5.07 3.69 -14.55
CA ILE A 176 -6.03 2.68 -15.02
C ILE A 176 -5.30 1.66 -15.89
N ARG A 177 -4.55 2.11 -16.91
CA ARG A 177 -3.79 1.21 -17.79
C ARG A 177 -2.83 0.30 -17.02
N SER A 178 -2.06 0.87 -16.09
CA SER A 178 -1.13 0.11 -15.24
C SER A 178 -1.87 -0.90 -14.34
N SER A 179 -3.02 -0.52 -13.81
CA SER A 179 -3.83 -1.40 -12.95
C SER A 179 -4.45 -2.54 -13.76
N GLU A 180 -4.96 -2.27 -14.97
CA GLU A 180 -5.50 -3.28 -15.87
C GLU A 180 -4.43 -4.28 -16.29
N ALA A 181 -3.23 -3.81 -16.65
CA ALA A 181 -2.11 -4.69 -16.98
C ALA A 181 -1.70 -5.57 -15.79
N SER A 182 -1.64 -5.00 -14.58
CA SER A 182 -1.31 -5.75 -13.36
C SER A 182 -2.39 -6.79 -13.02
N LEU A 183 -3.66 -6.45 -13.27
CA LEU A 183 -4.79 -7.33 -13.02
C LEU A 183 -4.82 -8.50 -13.99
N GLU A 184 -4.47 -8.28 -15.26
CA GLU A 184 -4.35 -9.35 -16.26
C GLU A 184 -3.21 -10.31 -15.91
N GLU A 185 -2.05 -9.78 -15.49
CA GLU A 185 -0.95 -10.63 -15.04
C GLU A 185 -1.31 -11.45 -13.78
N LEU A 186 -2.01 -10.86 -12.82
CA LEU A 186 -2.50 -11.58 -11.64
C LEU A 186 -3.49 -12.69 -12.00
N ARG A 187 -4.39 -12.45 -12.97
CA ARG A 187 -5.31 -13.49 -13.48
C ARG A 187 -4.56 -14.62 -14.16
N ARG A 188 -3.54 -14.31 -14.96
CA ARG A 188 -2.67 -15.31 -15.59
C ARG A 188 -1.99 -16.19 -14.54
N GLN A 189 -1.42 -15.57 -13.50
CA GLN A 189 -0.78 -16.27 -12.39
C GLN A 189 -1.77 -17.12 -11.59
N GLU A 190 -2.98 -16.61 -11.33
CA GLU A 190 -4.05 -17.38 -10.67
C GLU A 190 -4.40 -18.63 -11.47
N GLN A 191 -4.53 -18.51 -12.79
CA GLN A 191 -4.84 -19.64 -13.66
C GLN A 191 -3.73 -20.68 -13.67
N GLU A 192 -2.47 -20.25 -13.73
CA GLU A 192 -1.29 -21.14 -13.68
C GLU A 192 -1.24 -21.90 -12.35
N VAL A 193 -1.34 -21.20 -11.22
CA VAL A 193 -1.35 -21.82 -9.89
C VAL A 193 -2.55 -22.76 -9.70
N SER A 194 -3.72 -22.40 -10.24
CA SER A 194 -4.91 -23.26 -10.19
C SER A 194 -4.70 -24.58 -10.93
N GLN A 195 -4.06 -24.54 -12.11
CA GLN A 195 -3.69 -25.74 -12.86
C GLN A 195 -2.67 -26.60 -12.10
N ASP A 196 -1.65 -25.99 -11.52
CA ASP A 196 -0.65 -26.69 -10.72
C ASP A 196 -1.27 -27.37 -9.49
N VAL A 197 -2.18 -26.67 -8.80
CA VAL A 197 -2.90 -27.23 -7.66
C VAL A 197 -3.79 -28.40 -8.08
N ALA A 198 -4.49 -28.29 -9.21
CA ALA A 198 -5.30 -29.37 -9.75
C ALA A 198 -4.45 -30.60 -10.09
N ALA A 199 -3.31 -30.40 -10.77
CA ALA A 199 -2.36 -31.46 -11.11
C ALA A 199 -1.79 -32.11 -9.84
N ALA A 200 -1.35 -31.31 -8.86
CA ALA A 200 -0.82 -31.81 -7.59
C ALA A 200 -1.86 -32.63 -6.83
N LYS A 201 -3.11 -32.18 -6.75
CA LYS A 201 -4.22 -32.93 -6.15
C LYS A 201 -4.46 -34.26 -6.88
N GLY A 202 -4.40 -34.25 -8.21
CA GLY A 202 -4.50 -35.47 -9.02
C GLY A 202 -3.39 -36.48 -8.68
N ARG A 203 -2.13 -36.02 -8.59
CA ARG A 203 -1.01 -36.89 -8.19
C ARG A 203 -1.16 -37.44 -6.77
N VAL A 204 -1.63 -36.62 -5.82
CA VAL A 204 -1.88 -37.08 -4.44
C VAL A 204 -2.95 -38.16 -4.42
N ALA A 205 -4.03 -37.99 -5.18
CA ALA A 205 -5.07 -39.00 -5.29
C ALA A 205 -4.53 -40.32 -5.87
N GLU A 206 -3.66 -40.25 -6.89
CA GLU A 206 -3.07 -41.44 -7.49
C GLU A 206 -2.13 -42.17 -6.54
N ILE A 207 -1.20 -41.44 -5.90
CA ILE A 207 -0.28 -42.02 -4.90
C ILE A 207 -1.07 -42.66 -3.75
N ASN A 208 -2.18 -42.05 -3.31
CA ASN A 208 -3.02 -42.62 -2.26
C ASN A 208 -3.68 -43.94 -2.71
N ARG A 209 -4.11 -44.06 -3.98
CA ARG A 209 -4.65 -45.33 -4.51
C ARG A 209 -3.57 -46.40 -4.58
N GLU A 210 -2.39 -46.06 -5.07
CA GLU A 210 -1.26 -46.99 -5.11
C GLU A 210 -0.87 -47.45 -3.70
N LEU A 211 -0.84 -46.53 -2.74
CA LEU A 211 -0.57 -46.86 -1.34
C LEU A 211 -1.63 -47.80 -0.77
N GLU A 212 -2.92 -47.53 -1.01
CA GLU A 212 -4.01 -48.39 -0.56
C GLU A 212 -3.94 -49.79 -1.17
N ALA A 213 -3.60 -49.89 -2.46
CA ALA A 213 -3.37 -51.17 -3.12
C ALA A 213 -2.21 -51.95 -2.49
N LEU A 214 -1.05 -51.30 -2.27
CA LEU A 214 0.11 -51.91 -1.62
C LEU A 214 -0.18 -52.31 -0.17
N MET A 215 -0.97 -51.53 0.57
CA MET A 215 -1.39 -51.86 1.93
C MET A 215 -2.27 -53.11 1.97
N ASN A 216 -3.17 -53.27 0.99
CA ASN A 216 -4.00 -54.46 0.86
C ASN A 216 -3.16 -55.70 0.52
N GLU A 217 -2.25 -55.59 -0.46
CA GLU A 217 -1.32 -56.68 -0.82
C GLU A 217 -0.43 -57.10 0.37
N LEU A 218 0.08 -56.13 1.12
CA LEU A 218 0.86 -56.40 2.33
C LEU A 218 0.01 -57.07 3.42
N GLY A 219 -1.26 -56.66 3.54
CA GLY A 219 -2.25 -57.29 4.42
C GLY A 219 -2.45 -58.76 4.09
N ASP A 220 -2.72 -59.08 2.83
CA ASP A 220 -2.91 -60.43 2.32
C ASP A 220 -1.65 -61.29 2.53
N ALA A 221 -0.48 -60.78 2.13
CA ALA A 221 0.79 -61.49 2.33
C ALA A 221 1.10 -61.78 3.81
N LYS A 222 0.70 -60.88 4.72
CA LYS A 222 0.85 -61.09 6.16
C LYS A 222 -0.09 -62.18 6.67
N VAL A 223 -1.33 -62.21 6.20
CA VAL A 223 -2.29 -63.28 6.52
C VAL A 223 -1.74 -64.63 6.03
N ASP A 224 -1.31 -64.71 4.78
CA ASP A 224 -0.71 -65.91 4.19
C ASP A 224 0.48 -66.42 4.99
N LYS A 225 1.40 -65.53 5.39
CA LYS A 225 2.54 -65.90 6.25
C LYS A 225 2.10 -66.48 7.60
N HIS A 226 1.07 -65.90 8.21
CA HIS A 226 0.55 -66.40 9.48
C HIS A 226 -0.19 -67.74 9.32
N GLU A 227 -0.96 -67.91 8.26
CA GLU A 227 -1.62 -69.17 7.94
C GLU A 227 -0.61 -70.28 7.65
N ASP A 228 0.43 -69.99 6.86
CA ASP A 228 1.52 -70.92 6.56
C ASP A 228 2.27 -71.33 7.83
N SER A 229 2.60 -70.37 8.71
CA SER A 229 3.25 -70.67 9.99
C SER A 229 2.37 -71.56 10.88
N ARG A 230 1.07 -71.29 10.96
CA ARG A 230 0.12 -72.14 11.70
C ARG A 230 0.01 -73.53 11.08
N ARG A 231 -0.05 -73.63 9.75
CA ARG A 231 -0.13 -74.90 9.03
C ARG A 231 1.13 -75.75 9.23
N ARG A 232 2.32 -75.14 9.22
CA ARG A 232 3.60 -75.81 9.51
C ARG A 232 3.66 -76.34 10.94
N LYS A 233 3.35 -75.52 11.95
CA LYS A 233 3.29 -75.95 13.36
C LYS A 233 2.33 -77.12 13.57
N LYS A 234 1.14 -77.08 12.94
CA LYS A 234 0.19 -78.19 12.99
C LYS A 234 0.73 -79.46 12.33
N ALA A 235 1.42 -79.34 11.20
CA ALA A 235 2.05 -80.48 10.54
C ALA A 235 3.12 -81.13 11.44
N GLU A 236 3.97 -80.32 12.08
CA GLU A 236 4.99 -80.79 13.04
C GLU A 236 4.36 -81.56 14.22
N ILE A 237 3.26 -81.05 14.78
CA ILE A 237 2.52 -81.75 15.85
C ILE A 237 1.95 -83.09 15.36
N VAL A 238 1.40 -83.12 14.15
CA VAL A 238 0.84 -84.35 13.56
C VAL A 238 1.93 -85.39 13.36
N ASP A 239 3.09 -85.01 12.83
CA ASP A 239 4.22 -85.92 12.65
C ASP A 239 4.75 -86.44 13.99
N HIS A 240 4.75 -85.59 15.03
CA HIS A 240 5.07 -86.03 16.39
C HIS A 240 4.06 -87.05 16.94
N PHE A 241 2.76 -86.86 16.68
CA PHE A 241 1.74 -87.82 17.07
C PHE A 241 1.88 -89.18 16.38
N LYS A 242 2.26 -89.21 15.10
CA LYS A 242 2.54 -90.47 14.40
C LYS A 242 3.69 -91.25 15.03
N GLN A 243 4.68 -90.56 15.60
CA GLN A 243 5.81 -91.19 16.29
C GLN A 243 5.43 -91.74 17.67
N LEU A 244 4.62 -91.00 18.44
CA LEU A 244 4.20 -91.37 19.80
C LEU A 244 3.10 -92.45 19.82
N TYR A 245 2.17 -92.39 18.87
CA TYR A 245 0.99 -93.23 18.83
C TYR A 245 0.85 -93.89 17.46
N PRO A 246 1.13 -95.20 17.32
CA PRO A 246 1.07 -95.90 16.03
C PRO A 246 -0.35 -96.03 15.43
N GLY A 247 -1.38 -95.57 16.15
CA GLY A 247 -2.78 -95.49 15.69
C GLY A 247 -3.20 -94.16 15.08
N VAL A 248 -2.27 -93.19 14.94
CA VAL A 248 -2.51 -91.91 14.26
C VAL A 248 -2.07 -92.01 12.81
N TYR A 249 -3.00 -91.83 11.87
CA TYR A 249 -2.69 -91.94 10.44
C TYR A 249 -2.09 -90.65 9.88
N ASP A 250 -2.92 -89.67 9.54
CA ASP A 250 -2.51 -88.35 9.07
C ASP A 250 -3.72 -87.39 9.10
N ARG A 251 -3.54 -86.16 8.64
CA ARG A 251 -4.62 -85.23 8.32
C ARG A 251 -5.39 -85.69 7.10
N LEU A 252 -6.70 -85.39 7.08
CA LEU A 252 -7.58 -85.75 5.97
C LEU A 252 -7.09 -85.21 4.62
N VAL A 253 -6.49 -84.01 4.59
CA VAL A 253 -5.87 -83.42 3.39
C VAL A 253 -4.76 -84.27 2.77
N ASN A 254 -4.01 -85.02 3.58
CA ASN A 254 -2.89 -85.84 3.12
C ASN A 254 -3.34 -87.23 2.67
N MET A 255 -4.56 -87.65 3.03
CA MET A 255 -5.07 -89.00 2.76
C MET A 255 -6.14 -89.03 1.67
N CYS A 256 -6.74 -87.89 1.33
CA CYS A 256 -7.75 -87.80 0.28
C CYS A 256 -7.15 -87.14 -0.97
N GLN A 257 -6.99 -87.91 -2.04
CA GLN A 257 -6.62 -87.39 -3.36
C GLN A 257 -7.81 -87.47 -4.32
N PRO A 258 -8.32 -86.33 -4.82
CA PRO A 258 -9.41 -86.34 -5.77
C PRO A 258 -9.01 -87.01 -7.08
N ILE A 259 -9.92 -87.78 -7.69
CA ILE A 259 -9.70 -88.51 -8.96
C ILE A 259 -9.31 -87.54 -10.09
N HIS A 260 -9.75 -86.28 -10.03
CA HIS A 260 -9.39 -85.25 -11.01
C HIS A 260 -9.21 -83.88 -10.33
N LYS A 261 -8.13 -83.17 -10.69
CA LYS A 261 -7.75 -81.84 -10.14
C LYS A 261 -8.86 -80.78 -10.23
N LYS A 262 -9.82 -80.93 -11.15
CA LYS A 262 -10.96 -80.01 -11.32
C LYS A 262 -11.89 -79.98 -10.11
N TYR A 263 -11.91 -81.04 -9.30
CA TYR A 263 -12.75 -81.13 -8.10
C TYR A 263 -12.09 -80.60 -6.83
N ASN A 264 -10.80 -80.20 -6.88
CA ASN A 264 -10.07 -79.75 -5.70
C ASN A 264 -10.76 -78.57 -5.00
N VAL A 265 -11.18 -77.55 -5.75
CA VAL A 265 -11.85 -76.36 -5.18
C VAL A 265 -13.17 -76.73 -4.50
N ALA A 266 -13.97 -77.60 -5.13
CA ALA A 266 -15.25 -78.05 -4.58
C ALA A 266 -15.05 -78.89 -3.29
N ILE A 267 -14.07 -79.78 -3.28
CA ILE A 267 -13.76 -80.64 -2.13
C ILE A 267 -13.23 -79.80 -0.95
N THR A 268 -12.34 -78.84 -1.21
CA THR A 268 -11.88 -77.89 -0.16
C THR A 268 -13.04 -77.08 0.41
N LYS A 269 -14.01 -76.66 -0.43
CA LYS A 269 -15.19 -75.92 0.03
C LYS A 269 -16.13 -76.75 0.89
N VAL A 270 -16.36 -78.02 0.52
CA VAL A 270 -17.27 -78.94 1.24
C VAL A 270 -16.65 -79.42 2.55
N LEU A 271 -15.40 -79.85 2.53
CA LEU A 271 -14.73 -80.37 3.72
C LEU A 271 -14.33 -79.25 4.69
N GLY A 272 -14.02 -78.05 4.18
CA GLY A 272 -13.76 -76.86 4.99
C GLY A 272 -12.79 -77.13 6.14
N LYS A 273 -13.25 -76.97 7.39
CA LYS A 273 -12.46 -77.21 8.61
C LYS A 273 -12.02 -78.66 8.77
N ASN A 274 -12.78 -79.62 8.23
CA ASN A 274 -12.48 -81.04 8.35
C ASN A 274 -11.29 -81.47 7.48
N MET A 275 -10.83 -80.62 6.54
CA MET A 275 -9.59 -80.87 5.78
C MET A 275 -8.36 -81.02 6.70
N GLU A 276 -8.34 -80.30 7.81
CA GLU A 276 -7.25 -80.33 8.80
C GLU A 276 -7.53 -81.33 9.95
N ALA A 277 -8.59 -82.13 9.87
CA ALA A 277 -8.90 -83.13 10.90
C ALA A 277 -7.88 -84.28 10.85
N ILE A 278 -7.42 -84.69 12.03
CA ILE A 278 -6.49 -85.83 12.20
C ILE A 278 -7.32 -87.10 12.30
N VAL A 279 -6.97 -88.10 11.49
CA VAL A 279 -7.66 -89.40 11.51
C VAL A 279 -6.88 -90.39 12.37
N VAL A 280 -7.62 -91.07 13.25
CA VAL A 280 -7.10 -92.02 14.23
C VAL A 280 -7.86 -93.35 14.12
N ASP A 281 -7.22 -94.43 14.55
CA ASP A 281 -7.75 -95.80 14.52
C ASP A 281 -8.86 -96.08 15.54
N SER A 282 -8.73 -95.50 16.74
CA SER A 282 -9.62 -95.76 17.87
C SER A 282 -9.87 -94.50 18.71
N GLU A 283 -11.01 -94.49 19.39
CA GLU A 283 -11.38 -93.39 20.28
C GLU A 283 -10.35 -93.20 21.42
N LYS A 284 -9.73 -94.29 21.88
CA LYS A 284 -8.71 -94.25 22.94
C LYS A 284 -7.48 -93.47 22.49
N THR A 285 -7.00 -93.70 21.26
CA THR A 285 -5.88 -92.97 20.65
C THR A 285 -6.21 -91.48 20.48
N GLY A 286 -7.44 -91.17 20.03
CA GLY A 286 -7.93 -89.80 19.91
C GLY A 286 -7.95 -89.04 21.25
N ARG A 287 -8.48 -89.68 22.31
CA ARG A 287 -8.47 -89.09 23.67
C ARG A 287 -7.05 -88.88 24.21
N ALA A 288 -6.12 -89.80 23.92
CA ALA A 288 -4.71 -89.66 24.31
C ALA A 288 -4.03 -88.47 23.63
N CYS A 289 -4.25 -88.28 22.32
CA CYS A 289 -3.74 -87.13 21.57
C CYS A 289 -4.31 -85.79 22.10
N ILE A 290 -5.60 -85.75 22.43
CA ILE A 290 -6.23 -84.56 23.04
C ILE A 290 -5.62 -84.26 24.42
N LYS A 291 -5.34 -85.29 25.23
CA LYS A 291 -4.71 -85.12 26.54
C LYS A 291 -3.30 -84.55 26.39
N TYR A 292 -2.50 -85.08 25.48
CA TYR A 292 -1.16 -84.57 25.17
C TYR A 292 -1.19 -83.11 24.70
N LEU A 293 -2.11 -82.74 23.80
CA LEU A 293 -2.27 -81.35 23.36
C LEU A 293 -2.62 -80.41 24.51
N LYS A 294 -3.50 -80.84 25.42
CA LYS A 294 -3.85 -80.05 26.61
C LYS A 294 -2.64 -79.85 27.52
N GLU A 295 -1.84 -80.90 27.74
CA GLU A 295 -0.64 -80.83 28.57
C GLU A 295 0.44 -79.92 27.95
N GLN A 296 0.69 -80.02 26.64
CA GLN A 296 1.62 -79.13 25.92
C GLN A 296 1.16 -77.67 25.82
N MET A 297 -0.15 -77.41 25.70
CA MET A 297 -0.70 -76.05 25.67
C MET A 297 -0.88 -75.41 27.07
N LEU A 298 -0.67 -76.17 28.15
CA LEU A 298 -0.65 -75.66 29.53
C LEU A 298 0.74 -75.16 29.96
N GLU A 299 1.79 -75.50 29.22
CA GLU A 299 3.19 -75.08 29.47
C GLU A 299 3.72 -74.05 28.46
N ALA A 300 2.88 -73.54 27.53
CA ALA A 300 3.25 -72.58 26.48
C ALA A 300 2.37 -71.33 26.43
#